data_AF-A0A9E0M0H8-F1
#
_entry.id   AF-A0A9E0M0H8-F1
#
_cell.length_a   1.000
_cell.length_b   1.000
_cell.length_c   1.000
_cell.angle_alpha   90.00
_cell.angle_beta   90.00
_cell.angle_gamma   90.00
#
_symmetry.space_group_name_H-M   'P 1'
#
loop_
_entity.id
_entity.type
_entity.pdbx_description
1 polymer ?
#
loop_
_entity_poly.entity_id
_entity_poly.type
_entity_poly.pdbx_seq_one_letter_code
_entity_poly.pdbx_strand_id
1 'polypeptide(L)'
;MRPVPSSWLAFLLLAATGVGAAPAASDRAVRSPAASLLAAYLAVDTTNPPGNERAGAELLARTLAEAGIESQLLVSPRGRVSLHARLEATTAGTRAGALLLLHHIDTVPAGPGWRHPAHGGEVHAGELWGRGAIDAKGLGVAHLMAFLELARSPQPRRRAVVFLAVADEEAGGGEGTGWLIESHPELFADAAVVLNEGGVNKAVAGRALFWGIEVDQKRPLWLEVAATGRPGHASAANPESATHRLVAGLARLVAAPRPRRVTPAAAAFVTALARFDPQARGALAEVRALGALRAAGGPGETADADPAGAGAAQP
;
A
#
# COMPACT_ATOMS: atom_id res chain seq x y z
N MET A 1 -75.17 -44.89 5.56
CA MET A 1 -74.10 -45.47 6.40
C MET A 1 -73.63 -44.43 7.41
N ARG A 2 -73.37 -44.88 8.63
CA ARG A 2 -72.84 -44.19 9.85
C ARG A 2 -71.40 -43.58 9.63
N PRO A 3 -70.73 -42.92 10.61
CA PRO A 3 -70.94 -41.54 11.10
C PRO A 3 -69.63 -40.73 11.50
N VAL A 4 -69.81 -39.47 11.93
CA VAL A 4 -69.07 -38.44 12.77
C VAL A 4 -67.58 -38.54 13.30
N PRO A 5 -66.96 -37.46 13.89
CA PRO A 5 -65.55 -37.02 13.72
C PRO A 5 -64.71 -36.84 15.04
N SER A 6 -63.49 -36.29 14.97
CA SER A 6 -62.64 -35.76 16.10
C SER A 6 -61.28 -35.28 15.55
N SER A 7 -60.53 -34.26 15.98
CA SER A 7 -60.62 -33.23 17.04
C SER A 7 -59.33 -32.36 16.99
N TRP A 8 -59.48 -31.04 17.05
CA TRP A 8 -58.71 -29.98 17.73
C TRP A 8 -57.37 -30.28 18.47
N LEU A 9 -56.35 -29.39 18.32
CA LEU A 9 -55.36 -28.88 19.32
C LEU A 9 -54.23 -28.06 18.60
N ALA A 10 -54.27 -26.72 18.57
CA ALA A 10 -53.60 -25.74 19.46
C ALA A 10 -52.05 -25.78 19.48
N PHE A 11 -51.36 -24.66 19.18
CA PHE A 11 -50.48 -23.96 20.15
C PHE A 11 -49.69 -22.73 19.63
N LEU A 12 -49.73 -21.67 20.46
CA LEU A 12 -48.72 -20.63 20.79
C LEU A 12 -48.24 -19.60 19.73
N LEU A 13 -48.82 -18.40 19.87
CA LEU A 13 -48.09 -17.14 19.78
C LEU A 13 -47.00 -17.10 20.87
N LEU A 14 -45.73 -17.05 20.46
CA LEU A 14 -44.64 -16.58 21.32
C LEU A 14 -44.19 -15.21 20.79
N ALA A 15 -44.55 -14.15 21.52
CA ALA A 15 -43.96 -12.84 21.35
C ALA A 15 -42.46 -12.93 21.69
N ALA A 16 -41.60 -12.85 20.69
CA ALA A 16 -40.18 -12.66 20.90
C ALA A 16 -39.96 -11.20 21.31
N THR A 17 -39.82 -10.99 22.62
CA THR A 17 -39.19 -9.79 23.19
C THR A 17 -37.85 -9.57 22.49
N GLY A 18 -37.71 -8.44 21.81
CA GLY A 18 -36.49 -8.03 21.15
C GLY A 18 -35.36 -7.83 22.16
N VAL A 19 -34.50 -8.85 22.28
CA VAL A 19 -33.14 -8.65 22.76
C VAL A 19 -32.40 -8.00 21.59
N GLY A 20 -32.05 -6.72 21.73
CA GLY A 20 -31.24 -6.01 20.74
C GLY A 20 -29.96 -6.79 20.49
N ALA A 21 -29.85 -7.41 19.31
CA ALA A 21 -28.60 -8.00 18.87
C ALA A 21 -27.57 -6.86 18.77
N ALA A 22 -26.43 -7.02 19.45
CA ALA A 22 -25.31 -6.12 19.25
C ALA A 22 -24.99 -6.08 17.74
N PRO A 23 -24.77 -4.89 17.14
CA PRO A 23 -24.44 -4.80 15.72
C PRO A 23 -23.25 -5.70 15.39
N ALA A 24 -23.30 -6.37 14.25
CA ALA A 24 -22.22 -7.26 13.80
C ALA A 24 -20.88 -6.50 13.82
N ALA A 25 -19.75 -7.21 14.02
CA ALA A 25 -18.44 -6.58 14.16
C ALA A 25 -18.07 -5.63 12.99
N SER A 26 -18.58 -5.91 11.77
CA SER A 26 -18.47 -5.04 10.60
C SER A 26 -19.22 -3.71 10.78
N ASP A 27 -20.46 -3.74 11.26
CA ASP A 27 -21.28 -2.54 11.52
C ASP A 27 -20.67 -1.64 12.60
N ARG A 28 -20.00 -2.23 13.59
CA ARG A 28 -19.28 -1.47 14.62
C ARG A 28 -17.98 -0.86 14.09
N ALA A 29 -17.23 -1.60 13.27
CA ALA A 29 -15.98 -1.12 12.67
C ALA A 29 -16.22 0.09 11.75
N VAL A 30 -17.28 0.02 10.95
CA VAL A 30 -17.72 1.07 10.03
C VAL A 30 -18.15 2.36 10.73
N ARG A 31 -18.59 2.28 11.99
CA ARG A 31 -18.99 3.44 12.81
C ARG A 31 -17.88 3.92 13.75
N SER A 32 -16.66 3.41 13.59
CA SER A 32 -15.54 3.79 14.45
C SER A 32 -15.00 5.19 14.11
N PRO A 33 -14.32 5.87 15.06
CA PRO A 33 -13.61 7.11 14.75
C PRO A 33 -12.62 6.98 13.60
N ALA A 34 -11.97 5.81 13.47
CA ALA A 34 -11.07 5.51 12.36
C ALA A 34 -11.81 5.48 11.02
N ALA A 35 -12.96 4.80 10.95
CA ALA A 35 -13.76 4.75 9.72
C ALA A 35 -14.30 6.14 9.32
N SER A 36 -14.74 6.95 10.29
CA SER A 36 -15.16 8.34 10.04
C SER A 36 -14.00 9.21 9.52
N LEU A 37 -12.82 9.08 10.12
CA LEU A 37 -11.62 9.80 9.66
C LEU A 37 -11.20 9.35 8.26
N LEU A 38 -11.25 8.05 7.99
CA LEU A 38 -10.96 7.51 6.66
C LEU A 38 -11.99 8.01 5.63
N ALA A 39 -13.28 7.99 5.95
CA ALA A 39 -14.31 8.54 5.06
C ALA A 39 -14.03 10.01 4.71
N ALA A 40 -13.72 10.84 5.71
CA ALA A 40 -13.35 12.23 5.50
C ALA A 40 -12.08 12.38 4.64
N TYR A 41 -11.08 11.52 4.86
CA TYR A 41 -9.84 11.56 4.10
C TYR A 41 -10.01 11.08 2.64
N LEU A 42 -10.88 10.10 2.40
CA LEU A 42 -11.26 9.64 1.06
C LEU A 42 -12.03 10.71 0.27
N ALA A 43 -12.82 11.53 0.97
CA ALA A 43 -13.54 12.64 0.37
C ALA A 43 -12.62 13.79 -0.09
N VAL A 44 -11.39 13.86 0.42
CA VAL A 44 -10.38 14.80 -0.09
C VAL A 44 -9.76 14.21 -1.35
N ASP A 45 -10.04 14.80 -2.51
CA ASP A 45 -9.38 14.43 -3.75
C ASP A 45 -7.91 14.86 -3.73
N THR A 46 -7.01 13.87 -3.68
CA THR A 46 -5.55 14.02 -3.69
C THR A 46 -4.94 13.36 -4.93
N THR A 47 -5.70 13.30 -6.03
CA THR A 47 -5.30 12.61 -7.25
C THR A 47 -4.00 13.18 -7.85
N ASN A 48 -3.03 12.31 -8.11
CA ASN A 48 -1.75 12.63 -8.73
C ASN A 48 -1.62 11.94 -10.10
N PRO A 49 -1.44 12.68 -11.21
CA PRO A 49 -1.41 14.14 -11.34
C PRO A 49 -2.81 14.79 -11.25
N PRO A 50 -2.92 16.10 -10.89
CA PRO A 50 -1.82 17.04 -10.67
C PRO A 50 -1.21 16.99 -9.26
N GLY A 51 -1.80 16.22 -8.35
CA GLY A 51 -1.59 16.28 -6.91
C GLY A 51 -2.62 17.20 -6.25
N ASN A 52 -2.75 17.11 -4.94
CA ASN A 52 -3.49 18.05 -4.08
C ASN A 52 -3.25 17.67 -2.61
N GLU A 53 -2.04 17.22 -2.28
CA GLU A 53 -1.75 16.58 -1.01
C GLU A 53 -1.88 17.55 0.15
N ARG A 54 -1.77 18.86 -0.10
CA ARG A 54 -2.00 19.92 0.88
C ARG A 54 -3.32 19.72 1.64
N ALA A 55 -4.42 19.50 0.94
CA ALA A 55 -5.73 19.36 1.58
C ALA A 55 -5.79 18.11 2.49
N GLY A 56 -5.13 17.03 2.07
CA GLY A 56 -4.99 15.81 2.86
C GLY A 56 -4.08 16.01 4.08
N ALA A 57 -2.91 16.62 3.88
CA ALA A 57 -1.95 16.95 4.92
C ALA A 57 -2.57 17.89 5.98
N GLU A 58 -3.33 18.90 5.56
CA GLU A 58 -4.03 19.81 6.47
C GLU A 58 -5.15 19.12 7.26
N LEU A 59 -5.84 18.13 6.67
CA LEU A 59 -6.79 17.30 7.41
C LEU A 59 -6.10 16.54 8.53
N LEU A 60 -4.97 15.87 8.22
CA LEU A 60 -4.19 15.13 9.21
C LEU A 60 -3.58 16.06 10.27
N ALA A 61 -3.08 17.24 9.88
CA ALA A 61 -2.56 18.26 10.78
C ALA A 61 -3.61 18.74 11.77
N ARG A 62 -4.85 18.99 11.31
CA ARG A 62 -5.97 19.36 12.19
C ARG A 62 -6.27 18.26 13.20
N THR A 63 -6.33 17.00 12.76
CA THR A 63 -6.55 15.86 13.67
C THR A 63 -5.46 15.73 14.73
N LEU A 64 -4.19 15.96 14.38
CA LEU A 64 -3.07 15.97 15.34
C LEU A 64 -3.17 17.15 16.31
N ALA A 65 -3.50 18.35 15.81
CA ALA A 65 -3.65 19.55 16.62
C ALA A 65 -4.80 19.44 17.64
N GLU A 66 -5.93 18.83 17.26
CA GLU A 66 -7.04 18.52 18.16
C GLU A 66 -6.63 17.59 19.31
N ALA A 67 -5.60 16.76 19.10
CA ALA A 67 -5.00 15.92 20.13
C ALA A 67 -3.84 16.59 20.88
N GLY A 68 -3.55 17.86 20.62
CA GLY A 68 -2.45 18.61 21.23
C GLY A 68 -1.06 18.19 20.74
N ILE A 69 -0.96 17.59 19.55
CA ILE A 69 0.30 17.14 18.97
C ILE A 69 0.72 18.11 17.88
N GLU A 70 1.94 18.64 18.02
CA GLU A 70 2.54 19.50 16.99
C GLU A 70 2.91 18.68 15.74
N SER A 71 2.70 19.28 14.58
CA SER A 71 3.06 18.71 13.28
C SER A 71 3.58 19.81 12.36
N GLN A 72 4.38 19.41 11.39
CA GLN A 72 4.99 20.29 10.40
C GLN A 72 4.53 19.90 9.00
N LEU A 73 4.05 20.88 8.24
CA LEU A 73 3.84 20.75 6.80
C LEU A 73 5.16 21.06 6.09
N LEU A 74 5.62 20.14 5.26
CA LEU A 74 6.86 20.21 4.50
C LEU A 74 6.49 20.38 3.02
N VAL A 75 6.92 21.47 2.41
CA VAL A 75 6.50 21.87 1.06
C VAL A 75 7.68 21.75 0.10
N SER A 76 7.57 20.86 -0.89
CA SER A 76 8.61 20.66 -1.90
C SER A 76 8.75 21.87 -2.82
N PRO A 77 9.83 21.99 -3.63
CA PRO A 77 10.01 23.07 -4.60
C PRO A 77 8.87 23.21 -5.60
N ARG A 78 8.18 22.10 -5.94
CA ARG A 78 6.99 22.11 -6.81
C ARG A 78 5.67 22.29 -6.06
N GLY A 79 5.73 22.57 -4.76
CA GLY A 79 4.56 22.86 -3.93
C GLY A 79 3.82 21.61 -3.43
N ARG A 80 4.37 20.41 -3.60
CA ARG A 80 3.79 19.16 -3.07
C ARG A 80 3.98 19.14 -1.55
N VAL A 81 2.99 18.66 -0.81
CA VAL A 81 2.97 18.83 0.65
C VAL A 81 2.98 17.49 1.37
N SER A 82 4.02 17.27 2.17
CA SER A 82 4.11 16.18 3.13
C SER A 82 3.85 16.71 4.55
N LEU A 83 3.57 15.80 5.49
CA LEU A 83 3.34 16.11 6.90
C LEU A 83 4.22 15.22 7.78
N HIS A 84 4.90 15.84 8.73
CA HIS A 84 5.72 15.19 9.75
C HIS A 84 5.19 15.50 11.16
N ALA A 85 5.10 14.49 12.02
CA ALA A 85 4.87 14.64 13.45
C ALA A 85 5.68 13.61 14.25
N ARG A 86 6.08 13.95 15.47
CA ARG A 86 6.98 13.11 16.26
C ARG A 86 6.58 13.04 17.73
N LEU A 87 6.58 11.83 18.28
CA LEU A 87 6.49 11.57 19.72
C LEU A 87 7.85 11.08 20.21
N GLU A 88 8.42 11.78 21.19
CA GLU A 88 9.69 11.39 21.78
C GLU A 88 9.57 10.14 22.67
N ALA A 89 10.68 9.41 22.76
CA ALA A 89 10.86 8.39 23.79
C ALA A 89 10.79 9.04 25.17
N THR A 90 10.08 8.41 26.10
CA THR A 90 10.01 8.88 27.50
C THR A 90 10.88 8.04 28.43
N THR A 91 11.47 6.95 27.93
CA THR A 91 12.44 6.14 28.67
C THR A 91 13.84 6.66 28.39
N ALA A 92 14.57 7.11 29.42
CA ALA A 92 15.95 7.57 29.27
C ALA A 92 16.90 6.43 28.84
N GLY A 93 17.96 6.78 28.09
CA GLY A 93 19.06 5.87 27.76
C GLY A 93 18.76 4.79 26.72
N THR A 94 17.58 4.81 26.11
CA THR A 94 17.25 3.92 24.98
C THR A 94 18.07 4.26 23.73
N ARG A 95 18.55 3.22 23.03
CA ARG A 95 19.22 3.32 21.72
C ARG A 95 18.44 2.61 20.60
N ALA A 96 17.14 2.44 20.78
CA ALA A 96 16.32 1.62 19.87
C ALA A 96 16.05 2.28 18.50
N GLY A 97 16.40 3.56 18.31
CA GLY A 97 16.05 4.39 17.16
C GLY A 97 14.54 4.60 16.99
N ALA A 98 14.14 5.53 16.13
CA ALA A 98 12.75 5.87 15.88
C ALA A 98 12.04 4.78 15.03
N LEU A 99 10.75 4.58 15.31
CA LEU A 99 9.83 3.88 14.43
C LEU A 99 9.10 4.90 13.55
N LEU A 100 9.27 4.80 12.24
CA LEU A 100 8.56 5.65 11.27
C LEU A 100 7.31 4.92 10.78
N LEU A 101 6.16 5.57 10.95
CA LEU A 101 4.88 5.18 10.39
C LEU A 101 4.65 6.01 9.13
N LEU A 102 4.95 5.42 7.98
CA LEU A 102 4.92 6.07 6.68
C LEU A 102 3.69 5.63 5.89
N HIS A 103 3.07 6.58 5.19
CA HIS A 103 2.12 6.31 4.11
C HIS A 103 2.14 7.51 3.16
N HIS A 104 1.62 7.33 1.94
CA HIS A 104 1.47 8.43 0.99
C HIS A 104 0.03 9.00 1.00
N ILE A 105 -0.08 10.30 0.70
CA ILE A 105 -1.32 11.08 0.73
C ILE A 105 -2.03 11.02 -0.63
N ASP A 106 -1.25 11.02 -1.70
CA ASP A 106 -1.74 11.07 -3.06
C ASP A 106 -2.38 9.76 -3.48
N THR A 107 -3.13 9.80 -4.57
CA THR A 107 -3.76 8.59 -5.12
C THR A 107 -3.70 8.62 -6.64
N VAL A 108 -3.65 7.48 -7.31
CA VAL A 108 -3.88 7.45 -8.77
C VAL A 108 -5.28 7.95 -9.18
N PRO A 109 -5.45 8.41 -10.44
CA PRO A 109 -6.76 8.77 -10.97
C PRO A 109 -7.82 7.67 -10.83
N ALA A 110 -9.06 8.10 -10.56
CA ALA A 110 -10.22 7.23 -10.66
C ALA A 110 -10.59 7.01 -12.14
N GLY A 111 -10.33 5.81 -12.66
CA GLY A 111 -10.79 5.41 -13.99
C GLY A 111 -12.32 5.26 -14.09
N PRO A 112 -12.87 4.95 -15.27
CA PRO A 112 -14.30 4.68 -15.43
C PRO A 112 -14.72 3.39 -14.71
N GLY A 113 -16.03 3.24 -14.44
CA GLY A 113 -16.61 1.99 -13.94
C GLY A 113 -16.80 1.91 -12.43
N TRP A 114 -16.65 3.02 -11.70
CA TRP A 114 -17.02 3.09 -10.29
C TRP A 114 -18.53 2.91 -10.09
N ARG A 115 -18.91 2.04 -9.15
CA ARG A 115 -20.31 1.85 -8.74
C ARG A 115 -20.78 2.93 -7.76
N HIS A 116 -19.84 3.45 -6.97
CA HIS A 116 -20.05 4.50 -5.96
C HIS A 116 -19.03 5.61 -6.19
N PRO A 117 -19.30 6.87 -5.78
CA PRO A 117 -18.37 7.97 -6.00
C PRO A 117 -16.96 7.67 -5.48
N ALA A 118 -15.94 7.83 -6.33
CA ALA A 118 -14.55 7.51 -5.96
C ALA A 118 -14.04 8.36 -4.79
N HIS A 119 -14.53 9.58 -4.65
CA HIS A 119 -14.20 10.50 -3.55
C HIS A 119 -15.42 10.71 -2.62
N GLY A 120 -16.26 9.69 -2.46
CA GLY A 120 -17.44 9.76 -1.58
C GLY A 120 -17.16 9.39 -0.13
N GLY A 121 -16.22 8.45 0.12
CA GLY A 121 -16.00 7.90 1.46
C GLY A 121 -17.25 7.24 2.02
N GLU A 122 -18.01 6.55 1.18
CA GLU A 122 -19.34 6.02 1.52
C GLU A 122 -19.29 4.57 1.93
N VAL A 123 -20.17 4.18 2.85
CA VAL A 123 -20.30 2.79 3.29
C VAL A 123 -21.37 2.09 2.47
N HIS A 124 -20.99 1.00 1.81
CA HIS A 124 -21.91 0.13 1.09
C HIS A 124 -21.68 -1.32 1.50
N ALA A 125 -22.74 -2.01 1.90
CA ALA A 125 -22.71 -3.42 2.35
C ALA A 125 -21.66 -3.73 3.45
N GLY A 126 -21.41 -2.77 4.35
CA GLY A 126 -20.44 -2.93 5.44
C GLY A 126 -18.98 -2.67 5.05
N GLU A 127 -18.73 -2.19 3.84
CA GLU A 127 -17.43 -1.82 3.32
C GLU A 127 -17.37 -0.31 3.09
N LEU A 128 -16.23 0.33 3.36
CA LEU A 128 -16.00 1.73 3.05
C LEU A 128 -15.38 1.87 1.66
N TRP A 129 -16.05 2.60 0.78
CA TRP A 129 -15.68 2.76 -0.63
C TRP A 129 -15.05 4.12 -0.89
N GLY A 130 -13.91 4.10 -1.56
CA GLY A 130 -13.26 5.30 -2.08
C GLY A 130 -11.86 5.02 -2.65
N ARG A 131 -11.43 5.86 -3.59
CA ARG A 131 -10.04 5.92 -4.07
C ARG A 131 -9.16 6.32 -2.89
N GLY A 132 -8.15 5.50 -2.59
CA GLY A 132 -7.31 5.67 -1.40
C GLY A 132 -7.64 4.71 -0.25
N ALA A 133 -8.78 4.00 -0.28
CA ALA A 133 -9.26 3.25 0.88
C ALA A 133 -8.30 2.14 1.31
N ILE A 134 -7.68 1.47 0.33
CA ILE A 134 -6.59 0.51 0.55
C ILE A 134 -5.23 1.18 0.38
N ASP A 135 -5.10 2.03 -0.65
CA ASP A 135 -3.82 2.48 -1.19
C ASP A 135 -3.75 4.02 -1.27
N ALA A 136 -3.17 4.72 -0.28
CA ALA A 136 -2.78 4.18 1.04
C ALA A 136 -3.41 4.90 2.23
N LYS A 137 -4.46 5.70 2.02
CA LYS A 137 -5.13 6.48 3.09
C LYS A 137 -5.66 5.61 4.23
N GLY A 138 -6.09 4.38 3.95
CA GLY A 138 -6.51 3.42 4.98
C GLY A 138 -5.39 3.06 5.94
N LEU A 139 -4.19 2.78 5.41
CA LEU A 139 -2.98 2.57 6.22
C LEU A 139 -2.62 3.84 6.99
N GLY A 140 -2.69 5.00 6.35
CA GLY A 140 -2.44 6.30 6.99
C GLY A 140 -3.32 6.56 8.21
N VAL A 141 -4.62 6.26 8.10
CA VAL A 141 -5.55 6.37 9.23
C VAL A 141 -5.21 5.35 10.33
N ALA A 142 -4.87 4.10 9.98
CA ALA A 142 -4.46 3.11 10.97
C ALA A 142 -3.21 3.56 11.74
N HIS A 143 -2.20 4.09 11.03
CA HIS A 143 -1.00 4.68 11.61
C HIS A 143 -1.32 5.87 12.51
N LEU A 144 -2.14 6.82 12.05
CA LEU A 144 -2.53 7.99 12.83
C LEU A 144 -3.29 7.60 14.10
N MET A 145 -4.24 6.68 14.02
CA MET A 145 -4.99 6.22 15.19
C MET A 145 -4.08 5.57 16.24
N ALA A 146 -3.14 4.72 15.81
CA ALA A 146 -2.14 4.13 16.70
C ALA A 146 -1.21 5.20 17.32
N PHE A 147 -0.81 6.20 16.54
CA PHE A 147 0.01 7.31 16.99
C PHE A 147 -0.71 8.16 18.05
N LEU A 148 -1.98 8.49 17.83
CA LEU A 148 -2.83 9.22 18.78
C LEU A 148 -3.09 8.42 20.06
N GLU A 149 -3.28 7.11 19.96
CA GLU A 149 -3.40 6.23 21.13
C GLU A 149 -2.10 6.19 21.93
N LEU A 150 -0.96 6.09 21.26
CA LEU A 150 0.36 6.09 21.89
C LEU A 150 0.69 7.41 22.60
N ALA A 151 0.28 8.55 22.03
CA ALA A 151 0.44 9.86 22.65
C ALA A 151 -0.33 9.97 23.98
N ARG A 152 -1.53 9.39 24.03
CA ARG A 152 -2.40 9.38 25.22
C ARG A 152 -2.04 8.30 26.23
N SER A 153 -1.28 7.29 25.81
CA SER A 153 -0.92 6.17 26.67
C SER A 153 -0.02 6.63 27.83
N PRO A 154 -0.33 6.24 29.09
CA PRO A 154 0.52 6.52 30.23
C PRO A 154 1.79 5.64 30.26
N GLN A 155 1.89 4.64 29.37
CA GLN A 155 3.02 3.72 29.35
C GLN A 155 4.29 4.41 28.83
N PRO A 156 5.46 4.15 29.43
CA PRO A 156 6.72 4.69 28.94
C PRO A 156 7.02 4.26 27.50
N ARG A 157 7.31 5.23 26.63
CA ARG A 157 7.75 4.99 25.25
C ARG A 157 9.24 4.69 25.25
N ARG A 158 9.60 3.49 24.82
CA ARG A 158 11.00 3.03 24.72
C ARG A 158 11.71 3.51 23.45
N ARG A 159 10.99 4.07 22.49
CA ARG A 159 11.52 4.64 21.26
C ARG A 159 10.67 5.83 20.84
N ALA A 160 11.26 6.73 20.07
CA ALA A 160 10.47 7.73 19.38
C ALA A 160 9.60 7.06 18.31
N VAL A 161 8.46 7.67 18.03
CA VAL A 161 7.58 7.29 16.93
C VAL A 161 7.36 8.52 16.08
N VAL A 162 7.52 8.36 14.77
CA VAL A 162 7.32 9.41 13.78
C VAL A 162 6.13 9.04 12.92
N PHE A 163 5.20 9.97 12.73
CA PHE A 163 4.14 9.88 11.74
C PHE A 163 4.55 10.72 10.53
N LEU A 164 4.70 10.08 9.37
CA LEU A 164 5.14 10.72 8.15
C LEU A 164 4.14 10.42 7.02
N ALA A 165 3.39 11.43 6.60
CA ALA A 165 2.49 11.37 5.46
C ALA A 165 3.17 12.05 4.27
N VAL A 166 3.55 11.31 3.24
CA VAL A 166 4.34 11.83 2.12
C VAL A 166 3.49 12.14 0.89
N ALA A 167 3.92 13.09 0.10
CA ALA A 167 3.31 13.35 -1.20
C ALA A 167 3.95 12.51 -2.31
N ASP A 168 3.31 12.51 -3.48
CA ASP A 168 3.93 12.20 -4.77
C ASP A 168 4.41 10.75 -4.98
N GLU A 169 4.03 9.80 -4.13
CA GLU A 169 4.49 8.41 -4.25
C GLU A 169 4.07 7.82 -5.61
N GLU A 170 2.81 8.06 -6.00
CA GLU A 170 2.18 7.46 -7.19
C GLU A 170 2.78 7.97 -8.52
N ALA A 171 3.55 9.05 -8.47
CA ALA A 171 4.31 9.59 -9.61
C ALA A 171 5.83 9.42 -9.46
N GLY A 172 6.29 8.58 -8.53
CA GLY A 172 7.69 8.19 -8.35
C GLY A 172 8.37 8.75 -7.10
N GLY A 173 7.67 9.52 -6.27
CA GLY A 173 8.11 9.96 -4.94
C GLY A 173 9.18 11.06 -4.92
N GLY A 174 9.49 11.67 -6.06
CA GLY A 174 10.56 12.67 -6.18
C GLY A 174 10.29 13.93 -5.36
N GLU A 175 9.06 14.45 -5.41
CA GLU A 175 8.66 15.63 -4.62
C GLU A 175 8.17 15.27 -3.21
N GLY A 176 8.15 13.97 -2.89
CA GLY A 176 7.79 13.43 -1.58
C GLY A 176 9.01 12.96 -0.81
N THR A 177 9.07 11.65 -0.56
CA THR A 177 10.15 11.01 0.20
C THR A 177 11.53 11.31 -0.38
N GLY A 178 11.69 11.36 -1.71
CA GLY A 178 12.97 11.68 -2.35
C GLY A 178 13.50 13.05 -1.92
N TRP A 179 12.70 14.09 -2.15
CA TRP A 179 13.02 15.45 -1.71
C TRP A 179 13.24 15.55 -0.19
N LEU A 180 12.44 14.85 0.63
CA LEU A 180 12.61 14.84 2.09
C LEU A 180 13.94 14.23 2.52
N ILE A 181 14.40 13.14 1.90
CA ILE A 181 15.69 12.53 2.22
C ILE A 181 16.84 13.49 1.88
N GLU A 182 16.74 14.20 0.75
CA GLU A 182 17.77 15.12 0.27
C GLU A 182 17.82 16.44 1.07
N SER A 183 16.66 17.04 1.33
CA SER A 183 16.54 18.39 1.91
C SER A 183 16.29 18.38 3.42
N HIS A 184 15.77 17.28 3.96
CA HIS A 184 15.42 17.10 5.37
C HIS A 184 16.00 15.80 5.97
N PRO A 185 17.30 15.48 5.78
CA PRO A 185 17.90 14.24 6.27
C PRO A 185 17.79 14.08 7.80
N GLU A 186 17.64 15.19 8.54
CA GLU A 186 17.42 15.19 9.99
C GLU A 186 16.16 14.42 10.41
N LEU A 187 15.13 14.34 9.56
CA LEU A 187 13.89 13.61 9.84
C LEU A 187 14.09 12.09 9.86
N PHE A 188 15.18 11.61 9.25
CA PHE A 188 15.50 10.19 9.10
C PHE A 188 16.74 9.77 9.87
N ALA A 189 17.48 10.71 10.47
CA ALA A 189 18.79 10.48 11.06
C ALA A 189 18.81 9.38 12.15
N ASP A 190 17.71 9.21 12.89
CA ASP A 190 17.56 8.17 13.92
C ASP A 190 16.55 7.07 13.57
N ALA A 191 16.07 7.02 12.33
CA ALA A 191 15.11 6.02 11.87
C ALA A 191 15.72 4.61 11.92
N ALA A 192 15.16 3.73 12.75
CA ALA A 192 15.60 2.33 12.85
C ALA A 192 14.69 1.36 12.07
N VAL A 193 13.40 1.67 11.99
CA VAL A 193 12.41 0.85 11.31
C VAL A 193 11.40 1.77 10.63
N VAL A 194 11.04 1.45 9.39
CA VAL A 194 9.94 2.09 8.67
C VAL A 194 8.85 1.05 8.46
N LEU A 195 7.63 1.38 8.86
CA LEU A 195 6.42 0.66 8.47
C LEU A 195 5.73 1.49 7.39
N ASN A 196 5.60 0.90 6.21
CA ASN A 196 4.93 1.47 5.04
C ASN A 196 3.95 0.45 4.46
N GLU A 197 3.30 0.80 3.35
CA GLU A 197 2.53 -0.10 2.52
C GLU A 197 3.34 -1.30 2.01
N GLY A 198 2.61 -2.26 1.47
CA GLY A 198 3.13 -3.55 1.04
C GLY A 198 2.71 -4.67 1.99
N GLY A 199 3.04 -5.89 1.60
CA GLY A 199 2.53 -7.09 2.25
C GLY A 199 1.05 -7.33 1.97
N VAL A 200 0.58 -8.53 2.29
CA VAL A 200 -0.81 -8.92 2.07
C VAL A 200 -1.33 -9.62 3.31
N ASN A 201 -2.47 -9.15 3.81
CA ASN A 201 -3.20 -9.81 4.88
C ASN A 201 -4.26 -10.72 4.25
N LYS A 202 -4.33 -11.98 4.70
CA LYS A 202 -5.39 -12.90 4.29
C LYS A 202 -6.25 -13.23 5.49
N ALA A 203 -7.55 -13.04 5.37
CA ALA A 203 -8.53 -13.47 6.36
C ALA A 203 -9.49 -14.49 5.77
N VAL A 204 -9.90 -15.47 6.57
CA VAL A 204 -10.89 -16.50 6.21
C VAL A 204 -11.92 -16.58 7.33
N ALA A 205 -13.21 -16.50 6.98
CA ALA A 205 -14.32 -16.52 7.93
C ALA A 205 -14.14 -15.52 9.10
N GLY A 206 -13.69 -14.29 8.78
CA GLY A 206 -13.49 -13.22 9.77
C GLY A 206 -12.27 -13.39 10.68
N ARG A 207 -11.39 -14.37 10.42
CA ARG A 207 -10.14 -14.58 11.17
C ARG A 207 -8.94 -14.34 10.27
N ALA A 208 -7.97 -13.58 10.75
CA ALA A 208 -6.68 -13.42 10.07
C ALA A 208 -5.99 -14.79 9.98
N LEU A 209 -5.73 -15.23 8.75
CA LEU A 209 -4.97 -16.44 8.45
C LEU A 209 -3.47 -16.15 8.55
N PHE A 210 -3.04 -15.03 7.97
CA PHE A 210 -1.69 -14.50 8.13
C PHE A 210 -1.67 -12.99 7.91
N TRP A 211 -0.63 -12.37 8.47
CA TRP A 211 -0.23 -11.00 8.22
C TRP A 211 1.05 -11.02 7.40
N GLY A 212 1.00 -10.49 6.19
CA GLY A 212 2.15 -10.43 5.31
C GLY A 212 3.06 -9.28 5.71
N ILE A 213 4.33 -9.56 5.94
CA ILE A 213 5.37 -8.54 6.11
C ILE A 213 6.20 -8.58 4.84
N GLU A 214 6.14 -7.50 4.07
CA GLU A 214 7.00 -7.30 2.92
C GLU A 214 8.30 -6.66 3.37
N VAL A 215 9.41 -7.19 2.86
CA VAL A 215 10.76 -6.75 3.19
C VAL A 215 11.52 -6.26 1.96
N ASP A 216 10.93 -6.39 0.78
CA ASP A 216 11.53 -6.05 -0.50
C ASP A 216 10.44 -6.00 -1.59
N GLN A 217 10.58 -5.07 -2.54
CA GLN A 217 9.65 -4.86 -3.65
C GLN A 217 10.40 -4.80 -4.99
N LYS A 218 9.76 -5.27 -6.06
CA LYS A 218 10.31 -5.10 -7.41
C LYS A 218 10.35 -3.62 -7.78
N ARG A 219 11.45 -3.20 -8.39
CA ARG A 219 11.56 -1.84 -8.95
C ARG A 219 11.07 -1.81 -10.40
N PRO A 220 10.21 -0.85 -10.78
CA PRO A 220 9.86 -0.66 -12.17
C PRO A 220 11.07 -0.13 -12.96
N LEU A 221 11.18 -0.54 -14.22
CA LEU A 221 12.11 0.01 -15.20
C LEU A 221 11.29 0.49 -16.39
N TRP A 222 11.02 1.79 -16.42
CA TRP A 222 10.32 2.44 -17.52
C TRP A 222 11.34 2.80 -18.61
N LEU A 223 11.12 2.32 -19.84
CA LEU A 223 12.01 2.53 -20.97
C LEU A 223 11.26 3.22 -22.11
N GLU A 224 11.86 4.26 -22.66
CA GLU A 224 11.45 4.81 -23.95
C GLU A 224 12.25 4.12 -25.07
N VAL A 225 11.55 3.57 -26.05
CA VAL A 225 12.16 2.88 -27.19
C VAL A 225 11.77 3.61 -28.47
N ALA A 226 12.76 4.24 -29.11
CA ALA A 226 12.60 4.89 -30.40
C ALA A 226 13.32 4.09 -31.50
N ALA A 227 12.76 4.11 -32.71
CA ALA A 227 13.39 3.53 -33.89
C ALA A 227 13.38 4.53 -35.04
N THR A 228 14.45 4.52 -35.83
CA THR A 228 14.55 5.26 -37.10
C THR A 228 14.65 4.28 -38.27
N GLY A 229 14.10 4.68 -39.41
CA GLY A 229 14.06 3.84 -40.60
C GLY A 229 13.91 4.65 -41.88
N ARG A 230 14.00 3.98 -43.02
CA ARG A 230 13.95 4.62 -44.34
C ARG A 230 12.53 5.12 -44.63
N PRO A 231 12.33 6.39 -45.04
CA PRO A 231 11.02 6.87 -45.49
C PRO A 231 10.64 6.29 -46.86
N GLY A 232 9.34 6.24 -47.17
CA GLY A 232 8.84 5.73 -48.45
C GLY A 232 7.33 5.92 -48.61
N HIS A 233 6.85 5.83 -49.85
CA HIS A 233 5.41 5.93 -50.16
C HIS A 233 4.64 4.75 -49.54
N ALA A 234 3.49 5.00 -48.89
CA ALA A 234 2.76 3.99 -48.12
C ALA A 234 2.22 2.81 -48.95
N SER A 235 2.09 2.98 -50.27
CA SER A 235 1.69 1.89 -51.19
C SER A 235 2.82 0.91 -51.54
N ALA A 236 4.08 1.21 -51.19
CA ALA A 236 5.22 0.35 -51.50
C ALA A 236 5.69 -0.41 -50.24
N ALA A 237 6.07 -1.67 -50.41
CA ALA A 237 6.63 -2.46 -49.31
C ALA A 237 7.95 -1.85 -48.81
N ASN A 238 8.06 -1.62 -47.50
CA ASN A 238 9.24 -1.00 -46.90
C ASN A 238 9.60 -1.67 -45.55
N PRO A 239 10.31 -2.82 -45.58
CA PRO A 239 10.71 -3.53 -44.37
C PRO A 239 11.71 -2.73 -43.51
N GLU A 240 12.35 -1.70 -44.07
CA GLU A 240 13.32 -0.83 -43.39
C GLU A 240 12.66 0.38 -42.71
N SER A 241 11.33 0.45 -42.65
CA SER A 241 10.65 1.56 -41.99
C SER A 241 10.85 1.53 -40.47
N ALA A 242 10.76 2.69 -39.82
CA ALA A 242 10.87 2.81 -38.37
C ALA A 242 9.87 1.89 -37.64
N THR A 243 8.64 1.80 -38.14
CA THR A 243 7.58 0.94 -37.59
C THR A 243 7.96 -0.54 -37.61
N HIS A 244 8.45 -1.06 -38.75
CA HIS A 244 8.86 -2.46 -38.85
C HIS A 244 10.01 -2.78 -37.91
N ARG A 245 11.02 -1.89 -37.84
CA ARG A 245 12.16 -2.03 -36.94
C ARG A 245 11.73 -2.01 -35.47
N LEU A 246 10.82 -1.11 -35.10
CA LEU A 246 10.29 -1.04 -33.73
C LEU A 246 9.52 -2.31 -33.35
N VAL A 247 8.61 -2.76 -34.22
CA VAL A 247 7.82 -3.99 -33.98
C VAL A 247 8.74 -5.20 -33.84
N ALA A 248 9.74 -5.35 -34.73
CA ALA A 248 10.72 -6.43 -34.64
C ALA A 248 11.56 -6.34 -33.35
N GLY A 249 12.01 -5.15 -32.97
CA GLY A 249 12.76 -4.90 -31.74
C GLY A 249 11.97 -5.29 -30.48
N LEU A 250 10.70 -4.85 -30.39
CA LEU A 250 9.80 -5.19 -29.29
C LEU A 250 9.51 -6.69 -29.23
N ALA A 251 9.30 -7.34 -30.38
CA ALA A 251 9.10 -8.79 -30.44
C ALA A 251 10.31 -9.55 -29.85
N ARG A 252 11.54 -9.13 -30.17
CA ARG A 252 12.75 -9.71 -29.56
C ARG A 252 12.81 -9.46 -28.05
N LEU A 253 12.45 -8.26 -27.58
CA LEU A 253 12.45 -7.94 -26.16
C LEU A 253 11.45 -8.78 -25.37
N VAL A 254 10.27 -9.03 -25.94
CA VAL A 254 9.24 -9.90 -25.33
C VAL A 254 9.72 -11.35 -25.30
N ALA A 255 10.32 -11.84 -26.40
CA ALA A 255 10.80 -13.21 -26.54
C ALA A 255 12.11 -13.50 -25.80
N ALA A 256 12.85 -12.46 -25.37
CA ALA A 256 14.13 -12.62 -24.70
C ALA A 256 13.97 -13.47 -23.42
N PRO A 257 14.82 -14.50 -23.23
CA PRO A 257 14.76 -15.33 -22.03
C PRO A 257 15.11 -14.48 -20.80
N ARG A 258 14.28 -14.54 -19.77
CA ARG A 258 14.53 -13.89 -18.47
C ARG A 258 14.85 -14.96 -17.44
N PRO A 259 16.12 -15.18 -17.09
CA PRO A 259 16.47 -16.14 -16.05
C PRO A 259 15.85 -15.68 -14.73
N ARG A 260 15.07 -16.57 -14.11
CA ARG A 260 14.44 -16.28 -12.81
C ARG A 260 15.49 -16.45 -11.72
N ARG A 261 15.58 -15.48 -10.82
CA ARG A 261 16.37 -15.58 -9.59
C ARG A 261 15.42 -15.58 -8.40
N VAL A 262 15.61 -16.53 -7.50
CA VAL A 262 14.85 -16.59 -6.26
C VAL A 262 15.69 -15.99 -5.15
N THR A 263 15.21 -14.88 -4.57
CA THR A 263 15.84 -14.25 -3.42
C THR A 263 15.49 -15.03 -2.14
N PRO A 264 16.31 -14.91 -1.07
CA PRO A 264 15.97 -15.50 0.23
C PRO A 264 14.58 -15.07 0.74
N ALA A 265 14.22 -13.79 0.57
CA ALA A 265 12.91 -13.27 0.95
C ALA A 265 11.76 -13.94 0.16
N ALA A 266 11.89 -14.05 -1.17
CA ALA A 266 10.89 -14.71 -1.99
C ALA A 266 10.75 -16.20 -1.63
N ALA A 267 11.86 -16.89 -1.37
CA ALA A 267 11.83 -18.29 -0.94
C ALA A 267 11.13 -18.47 0.41
N ALA A 268 11.42 -17.59 1.38
CA ALA A 268 10.77 -17.58 2.68
C ALA A 268 9.26 -17.34 2.57
N PHE A 269 8.86 -16.34 1.77
CA PHE A 269 7.46 -16.02 1.51
C PHE A 269 6.69 -17.20 0.91
N VAL A 270 7.19 -17.78 -0.19
CA VAL A 270 6.52 -18.93 -0.85
C VAL A 270 6.45 -20.14 0.07
N THR A 271 7.51 -20.39 0.85
CA THR A 271 7.54 -21.49 1.83
C THR A 271 6.51 -21.30 2.94
N ALA A 272 6.35 -20.07 3.44
CA ALA A 272 5.35 -19.75 4.45
C ALA A 272 3.93 -19.87 3.88
N LEU A 273 3.70 -19.34 2.68
CA LEU A 273 2.39 -19.33 2.03
C LEU A 273 1.89 -20.74 1.67
N ALA A 274 2.79 -21.64 1.24
CA ALA A 274 2.45 -23.02 0.88
C ALA A 274 1.82 -23.85 2.03
N ARG A 275 1.95 -23.40 3.28
CA ARG A 275 1.29 -23.97 4.45
C ARG A 275 -0.23 -23.76 4.43
N PHE A 276 -0.67 -22.68 3.80
CA PHE A 276 -2.05 -22.20 3.83
C PHE A 276 -2.71 -22.20 2.45
N ASP A 277 -1.92 -22.08 1.38
CA ASP A 277 -2.40 -21.95 0.02
C ASP A 277 -1.95 -23.12 -0.85
N PRO A 278 -2.87 -24.01 -1.31
CA PRO A 278 -2.54 -25.09 -2.23
C PRO A 278 -1.90 -24.61 -3.54
N GLN A 279 -2.25 -23.42 -4.04
CA GLN A 279 -1.66 -22.88 -5.27
C GLN A 279 -0.18 -22.52 -5.07
N ALA A 280 0.20 -22.08 -3.86
CA ALA A 280 1.59 -21.77 -3.53
C ALA A 280 2.49 -23.02 -3.41
N ARG A 281 1.91 -24.23 -3.28
CA ARG A 281 2.71 -25.48 -3.24
C ARG A 281 3.38 -25.79 -4.58
N GLY A 282 2.74 -25.43 -5.70
CA GLY A 282 3.35 -25.56 -7.03
C GLY A 282 4.57 -24.64 -7.17
N ALA A 283 4.43 -23.38 -6.76
CA ALA A 283 5.53 -22.41 -6.74
C ALA A 283 6.67 -22.84 -5.81
N LEU A 284 6.38 -23.50 -4.69
CA LEU A 284 7.40 -24.00 -3.77
C LEU A 284 8.32 -25.06 -4.41
N ALA A 285 7.80 -25.93 -5.26
CA ALA A 285 8.60 -26.92 -5.98
C ALA A 285 9.60 -26.23 -6.93
N GLU A 286 9.13 -25.21 -7.67
CA GLU A 286 9.96 -24.41 -8.57
C GLU A 286 11.04 -23.62 -7.80
N VAL A 287 10.65 -22.97 -6.69
CA VAL A 287 11.57 -22.24 -5.80
C VAL A 287 12.69 -23.15 -5.28
N ARG A 288 12.36 -24.37 -4.86
CA ARG A 288 13.35 -25.35 -4.38
C ARG A 288 14.30 -25.79 -5.50
N ALA A 289 13.78 -26.05 -6.70
CA ALA A 289 14.59 -26.42 -7.86
C ALA A 289 15.59 -25.30 -8.22
N LEU A 290 15.13 -24.05 -8.27
CA LEU A 290 15.98 -22.88 -8.55
C LEU A 290 16.99 -22.60 -7.43
N GLY A 291 16.61 -22.79 -6.16
CA GLY A 291 17.51 -22.65 -5.01
C GLY A 291 18.62 -23.69 -4.98
N ALA A 292 18.32 -24.95 -5.31
CA ALA A 292 19.31 -26.03 -5.38
C ALA A 292 20.35 -25.79 -6.49
N LEU A 293 19.94 -25.22 -7.64
CA LEU A 293 20.84 -24.85 -8.73
C LEU A 293 21.84 -23.74 -8.33
N ARG A 294 21.45 -22.82 -7.44
CA ARG A 294 22.37 -21.80 -6.90
C ARG A 294 23.39 -22.42 -5.93
N ALA A 295 22.96 -23.32 -5.05
CA ALA A 295 23.84 -24.03 -4.13
C ALA A 295 24.86 -24.94 -4.84
N ALA A 296 24.54 -25.39 -6.06
CA ALA A 296 25.40 -26.21 -6.90
C ALA A 296 26.40 -25.43 -7.78
N GLY A 297 26.55 -24.11 -7.60
CA GLY A 297 27.56 -23.30 -8.31
C GLY A 297 27.16 -22.85 -9.72
N GLY A 298 25.87 -22.60 -9.98
CA GLY A 298 25.43 -21.86 -11.18
C GLY A 298 26.14 -20.50 -11.33
N PRO A 299 26.21 -19.94 -12.56
CA PRO A 299 27.14 -18.85 -12.91
C PRO A 299 27.13 -17.71 -11.90
N GLY A 300 28.30 -17.49 -11.30
CA GLY A 300 28.51 -16.71 -10.10
C GLY A 300 28.16 -15.23 -10.20
N GLU A 301 27.79 -14.67 -9.05
CA GLU A 301 27.67 -13.24 -8.78
C GLU A 301 28.98 -12.51 -9.11
N THR A 302 28.95 -11.58 -10.06
CA THR A 302 29.73 -10.34 -9.90
C THR A 302 28.95 -9.48 -8.92
N ALA A 303 29.58 -9.13 -7.80
CA ALA A 303 29.02 -8.23 -6.79
C ALA A 303 28.45 -6.97 -7.46
N ASP A 304 27.20 -6.63 -7.14
CA ASP A 304 26.61 -5.36 -7.52
C ASP A 304 27.50 -4.23 -6.97
N ALA A 305 28.00 -3.39 -7.88
CA ALA A 305 28.68 -2.17 -7.53
C ALA A 305 27.66 -1.21 -6.86
N ASP A 306 28.11 -0.61 -5.77
CA ASP A 306 27.48 0.50 -5.07
C ASP A 306 26.89 1.55 -6.04
N PRO A 307 25.58 1.87 -5.98
CA PRO A 307 24.97 2.84 -6.89
C PRO A 307 25.29 4.31 -6.55
N ALA A 308 26.15 4.60 -5.56
CA ALA A 308 26.53 5.96 -5.15
C ALA A 308 27.43 6.74 -6.15
N GLY A 309 27.37 6.45 -7.46
CA GLY A 309 28.28 7.01 -8.45
C GLY A 309 27.71 7.17 -9.84
N ALA A 310 26.48 7.66 -9.99
CA ALA A 310 25.99 8.18 -11.28
C ALA A 310 25.93 9.71 -11.20
N GLY A 311 27.02 10.33 -11.64
CA GLY A 311 27.24 11.76 -11.62
C GLY A 311 26.25 12.57 -12.45
N ALA A 312 26.17 13.83 -12.06
CA ALA A 312 25.47 14.92 -12.73
C ALA A 312 25.67 14.91 -14.25
N ALA A 313 24.57 14.91 -14.98
CA ALA A 313 24.50 15.44 -16.33
C ALA A 313 23.56 16.65 -16.28
N GLN A 314 24.15 17.84 -16.11
CA GLN A 314 23.51 19.06 -16.58
C GLN A 314 23.73 19.19 -18.10
N PRO A 315 22.84 19.84 -18.85
CA PRO A 315 23.13 20.28 -20.20
C PRO A 315 24.29 21.30 -20.24
#